data_AF-A0A7V5TM07-F1
#
_entry.id   AF-A0A7V5TM07-F1
#
_cell.length_a   1.000
_cell.length_b   1.000
_cell.length_c   1.000
_cell.angle_alpha   90.00
_cell.angle_beta   90.00
_cell.angle_gamma   90.00
#
_symmetry.space_group_name_H-M   'P 1'
#
loop_
_entity.id
_entity.type
_entity.pdbx_description
1 polymer ?
#
loop_
_entity_poly.entity_id
_entity_poly.type
_entity_poly.pdbx_seq_one_letter_code
_entity_poly.pdbx_strand_id
1 'polypeptide(L)' 'MVAPTSFFLDYGCHVRILEEARVLQKHGHRVTLVTYYLGRNLPDLEIIRT' A
#
# COMPACT_ATOMS: atom_id res chain seq x y z
N MET A 1 -2.16 -3.62 6.70
CA MET A 1 -2.61 -4.35 5.50
C MET A 1 -1.42 -5.13 4.96
N VAL A 2 -1.63 -6.34 4.45
CA VAL A 2 -0.55 -7.14 3.82
C VAL A 2 -0.82 -7.21 2.31
N ALA A 3 0.17 -6.82 1.51
CA ALA A 3 0.11 -6.90 0.06
C ALA A 3 1.22 -7.85 -0.44
N PRO A 4 0.90 -9.13 -0.71
CA PRO A 4 1.86 -10.13 -1.19
C PRO A 4 2.20 -9.93 -2.68
N THR A 5 2.56 -8.71 -3.04
CA THR A 5 2.94 -8.26 -4.38
C THR A 5 3.95 -7.13 -4.24
N SER A 6 4.81 -6.92 -5.24
CA SER A 6 5.71 -5.75 -5.30
C SER A 6 4.89 -4.49 -5.51
N PHE A 7 4.55 -3.78 -4.43
CA PHE A 7 3.55 -2.73 -4.49
C PHE A 7 4.00 -1.54 -5.35
N PHE A 8 3.13 -1.18 -6.31
CA PHE A 8 3.28 -0.04 -7.21
C PHE A 8 4.40 -0.18 -8.25
N LEU A 9 4.54 -1.38 -8.83
CA LEU A 9 5.44 -1.65 -9.97
C LEU A 9 4.71 -1.66 -11.33
N ASP A 10 3.63 -0.89 -11.42
CA ASP A 10 2.83 -0.70 -12.64
C ASP A 10 2.16 -1.99 -13.21
N TYR A 11 1.88 -3.00 -12.36
CA TYR A 11 1.09 -4.18 -12.72
C TYR A 11 0.13 -4.64 -11.60
N GLY A 12 -0.89 -5.44 -11.91
CA GLY A 12 -1.76 -6.02 -10.89
C GLY A 12 -2.67 -5.01 -10.16
N CYS A 13 -3.11 -5.35 -8.96
CA CYS A 13 -4.22 -4.67 -8.25
C CYS A 13 -3.80 -3.48 -7.37
N HIS A 14 -2.67 -2.84 -7.64
CA HIS A 14 -2.09 -1.81 -6.77
C HIS A 14 -3.03 -0.63 -6.49
N VAL A 15 -3.75 -0.15 -7.52
CA VAL A 15 -4.70 0.97 -7.37
C VAL A 15 -5.80 0.61 -6.39
N ARG A 16 -6.31 -0.62 -6.42
CA ARG A 16 -7.34 -1.07 -5.49
C ARG A 16 -6.84 -1.07 -4.05
N ILE A 17 -5.65 -1.62 -3.82
CA ILE A 17 -5.00 -1.64 -2.49
C ILE A 17 -4.80 -0.21 -1.97
N LEU A 18 -4.38 0.72 -2.84
CA LEU A 18 -4.20 2.12 -2.47
C LEU A 18 -5.53 2.79 -2.07
N GLU A 19 -6.60 2.58 -2.85
CA GLU A 19 -7.90 3.18 -2.55
C GLU A 19 -8.51 2.61 -1.26
N GLU A 20 -8.35 1.31 -0.99
CA GLU A 20 -8.76 0.70 0.28
C GLU A 20 -7.98 1.29 1.46
N ALA A 21 -6.65 1.46 1.33
CA ALA A 21 -5.83 2.11 2.36
C ALA A 21 -6.27 3.56 2.62
N ARG A 22 -6.53 4.34 1.56
CA ARG A 22 -6.99 5.74 1.66
C ARG A 22 -8.35 5.86 2.32
N VAL A 23 -9.29 4.97 1.99
CA VAL A 23 -10.61 4.97 2.64
C VAL A 23 -10.48 4.68 4.13
N LEU A 24 -9.65 3.72 4.53
CA LEU A 24 -9.38 3.44 5.94
C LEU A 24 -8.73 4.65 6.65
N GLN A 25 -7.76 5.31 6.03
CA GLN A 25 -7.16 6.53 6.57
C GLN A 25 -8.18 7.67 6.73
N LYS A 26 -9.08 7.86 5.75
CA LYS A 26 -10.18 8.85 5.85
C LYS A 26 -11.14 8.58 7.01
N HIS A 27 -11.27 7.33 7.44
CA HIS A 27 -12.06 6.96 8.62
C HIS A 27 -11.25 7.05 9.94
N GLY A 28 -10.03 7.60 9.91
CA GLY A 28 -9.21 7.83 11.09
C GLY A 28 -8.31 6.64 11.48
N HIS A 29 -8.23 5.60 10.65
CA HIS A 29 -7.35 4.47 10.92
C HIS A 29 -5.91 4.76 10.51
N ARG A 30 -4.95 4.36 11.35
CA ARG A 30 -3.55 4.28 10.94
C ARG A 30 -3.36 3.02 10.08
N VAL A 31 -2.91 3.22 8.85
CA VAL A 31 -2.65 2.13 7.90
C VAL A 31 -1.15 2.03 7.64
N THR A 32 -0.61 0.85 7.89
CA THR A 32 0.74 0.45 7.46
C THR A 32 0.62 -0.69 6.46
N LEU A 33 1.25 -0.54 5.30
CA LEU A 33 1.26 -1.52 4.22
C LEU A 33 2.57 -2.33 4.27
N VAL A 34 2.49 -3.63 4.48
CA VAL A 34 3.65 -4.53 4.41
C VAL A 34 3.66 -5.24 3.06
N THR A 35 4.77 -5.17 2.33
CA THR A 35 4.88 -5.59 0.93
C THR A 35 6.30 -6.10 0.60
N TYR A 36 6.50 -6.67 -0.57
CA TYR A 36 7.83 -7.15 -1.00
C TYR A 36 8.82 -6.01 -1.28
N TYR A 37 10.11 -6.33 -1.28
CA TYR A 37 11.23 -5.40 -1.46
C TYR A 37 11.13 -4.48 -2.69
N LEU A 38 10.49 -4.93 -3.79
CA LEU A 38 10.44 -4.19 -5.05
C LEU A 38 9.19 -3.30 -5.16
N GLY A 39 9.33 -2.11 -5.76
CA GLY A 39 8.24 -1.16 -5.94
C GLY A 39 8.63 0.27 -5.57
N ARG A 40 7.65 1.18 -5.59
CA ARG A 40 7.83 2.58 -5.16
C ARG A 40 6.98 2.91 -3.95
N ASN A 41 7.47 3.84 -3.13
CA ASN A 41 6.69 4.39 -2.04
C ASN A 41 5.76 5.49 -2.55
N LEU A 42 4.61 5.62 -1.92
CA LEU A 42 3.65 6.68 -2.22
C LEU A 42 3.62 7.67 -1.07
N PRO A 43 3.35 8.95 -1.35
CA PRO A 43 3.13 9.93 -0.29
C PRO A 43 1.95 9.50 0.57
N ASP A 44 2.01 9.87 1.84
CA ASP A 44 0.94 9.70 2.82
C ASP A 44 0.54 8.24 3.12
N LEU A 45 1.35 7.26 2.73
CA LEU A 45 1.16 5.85 3.08
C LEU A 45 2.45 5.26 3.66
N GLU A 46 2.37 4.77 4.90
CA GLU A 46 3.50 4.07 5.54
C GLU A 46 3.66 2.69 4.89
N ILE A 47 4.78 2.46 4.22
CA ILE A 47 5.07 1.22 3.50
C ILE A 47 6.33 0.58 4.10
N ILE A 48 6.18 -0.65 4.58
CA ILE A 48 7.26 -1.49 5.10
C ILE A 48 7.54 -2.58 4.07
N ARG A 49 8.81 -2.79 3.76
CA ARG A 49 9.26 -3.75 2.76
C ARG A 49 10.06 -4.88 3.41
N THR A 50 9.80 -6.11 2.98
CA THR A 50 10.52 -7.34 3.37
C THR A 50 11.19 -8.00 2.18
#